data_AF-A0A1G1SZS2-F1
#
_entry.id   AF-A0A1G1SZS2-F1
#
_cell.length_a   1.000
_cell.length_b   1.000
_cell.length_c   1.000
_cell.angle_alpha   90.00
_cell.angle_beta   90.00
_cell.angle_gamma   90.00
#
_symmetry.space_group_name_H-M   'P 1'
#
loop_
_entity.id
_entity.type
_entity.pdbx_description
1 polymer ?
#
loop_
_entity_poly.entity_id
_entity_poly.type
_entity_poly.pdbx_seq_one_letter_code
_entity_poly.pdbx_strand_id
1 'polypeptide(L)'
;MTEHAISIQPQPSTVTASTLAELLKQTGTNTLQFTEALGINYRTAQRRIKEPETMTLVELWGLSALLRVSEDQLVKLIRDEVMNRPAPSEPVPAAPAEKKAPAPKQPGQPSDKKSGKA
;
A
#
# COMPACT_ATOMS: atom_id res chain seq x y z
N MET A 1 18.84 2.85 -49.82
CA MET A 1 18.70 3.43 -48.47
C MET A 1 17.41 2.88 -47.91
N THR A 2 17.49 1.79 -47.14
CA THR A 2 16.31 1.12 -46.56
C THR A 2 16.08 1.69 -45.16
N GLU A 3 15.05 2.51 -45.05
CA GLU A 3 14.56 3.05 -43.79
C GLU A 3 13.93 1.89 -42.99
N HIS A 4 14.67 1.37 -42.02
CA HIS A 4 14.10 0.46 -41.02
C HIS A 4 13.21 1.29 -40.11
N ALA A 5 11.93 1.41 -40.48
CA ALA A 5 10.89 1.87 -39.58
C ALA A 5 10.84 0.89 -38.41
N ILE A 6 11.49 1.27 -37.29
CA ILE A 6 11.34 0.59 -36.02
C ILE A 6 9.88 0.80 -35.63
N SER A 7 9.05 -0.19 -35.98
CA SER A 7 7.68 -0.29 -35.51
C SER A 7 7.79 -0.54 -34.00
N ILE A 8 7.81 0.54 -33.22
CA ILE A 8 7.67 0.50 -31.77
C ILE A 8 6.21 0.12 -31.52
N GLN A 9 5.88 -1.14 -31.77
CA GLN A 9 4.62 -1.69 -31.29
C GLN A 9 4.69 -1.55 -29.77
N PRO A 10 3.71 -0.89 -29.12
CA PRO A 10 3.52 -1.02 -27.69
C PRO A 10 3.08 -2.47 -27.47
N GLN A 11 4.03 -3.40 -27.44
CA GLN A 11 3.77 -4.74 -26.95
C GLN A 11 3.29 -4.51 -25.53
N PRO A 12 2.03 -4.84 -25.20
CA PRO A 12 1.61 -4.81 -23.82
C PRO A 12 2.51 -5.82 -23.14
N SER A 13 3.48 -5.35 -22.35
CA SER A 13 4.24 -6.21 -21.46
C SER A 13 3.17 -6.86 -20.59
N THR A 14 2.80 -8.09 -20.92
CA THR A 14 1.83 -8.86 -20.16
C THR A 14 2.40 -8.93 -18.77
N VAL A 15 1.77 -8.21 -17.85
CA VAL A 15 2.14 -8.16 -16.44
C VAL A 15 1.87 -9.56 -15.91
N THR A 16 2.90 -10.42 -15.93
CA THR A 16 2.87 -11.75 -15.30
C THR A 16 3.22 -11.68 -13.82
N ALA A 17 3.60 -10.49 -13.35
CA ALA A 17 3.90 -10.24 -11.96
C ALA A 17 2.65 -10.43 -11.10
N SER A 18 2.79 -11.08 -9.95
CA SER A 18 1.70 -11.19 -8.96
C SER A 18 1.71 -10.03 -7.95
N THR A 19 2.77 -9.22 -7.94
CA THR A 19 2.92 -8.07 -7.03
C THR A 19 3.60 -6.90 -7.73
N LEU A 20 3.36 -5.68 -7.24
CA LEU A 20 4.03 -4.47 -7.72
C LEU A 20 5.57 -4.58 -7.59
N ALA A 21 6.05 -5.15 -6.49
CA ALA A 21 7.48 -5.34 -6.25
C ALA A 21 8.13 -6.29 -7.29
N GLU A 22 7.39 -7.32 -7.72
CA GLU A 22 7.85 -8.24 -8.75
C GLU A 22 7.85 -7.59 -10.14
N LEU A 23 6.83 -6.78 -10.44
CA LEU A 23 6.77 -6.01 -11.68
C LEU A 23 7.99 -5.08 -11.82
N LEU A 24 8.34 -4.35 -10.75
CA LEU A 24 9.52 -3.49 -10.74
C LEU A 24 10.83 -4.26 -10.96
N LYS A 25 10.93 -5.48 -10.45
CA LYS A 25 12.09 -6.35 -10.70
C LYS A 25 12.15 -6.82 -12.15
N GLN A 26 11.01 -7.23 -12.72
CA GLN A 26 10.91 -7.70 -14.11
C GLN A 26 11.27 -6.59 -15.11
N THR A 27 10.86 -5.34 -14.83
CA THR A 27 11.21 -4.17 -15.66
C THR A 27 12.61 -3.63 -15.38
N GLY A 28 13.34 -4.18 -14.40
CA GLY A 28 14.66 -3.68 -13.99
C GLY A 28 14.59 -2.28 -13.34
N THR A 29 13.41 -1.85 -12.89
CA THR A 29 13.19 -0.56 -12.27
C THR A 29 13.63 -0.61 -10.81
N ASN A 30 14.73 0.09 -10.49
CA ASN A 30 15.20 0.22 -9.11
C ASN A 30 14.33 1.25 -8.35
N THR A 31 14.27 1.15 -7.02
CA THR A 31 13.59 2.11 -6.13
C THR A 31 14.04 3.55 -6.40
N LEU A 32 15.29 3.81 -6.81
CA LEU A 32 15.74 5.15 -7.17
C LEU A 32 15.00 5.70 -8.40
N GLN A 33 14.90 4.92 -9.48
CA GLN A 33 14.16 5.30 -10.69
C GLN A 33 12.66 5.48 -10.38
N PHE A 34 12.12 4.64 -9.47
CA PHE A 34 10.76 4.78 -8.98
C PHE A 34 10.54 6.10 -8.21
N THR A 35 11.47 6.48 -7.34
CA THR A 35 11.39 7.75 -6.60
C THR A 35 11.50 8.96 -7.53
N GLU A 36 12.39 8.91 -8.51
CA GLU A 36 12.59 10.00 -9.47
C GLU A 36 11.39 10.17 -10.39
N ALA A 37 10.86 9.07 -10.92
CA ALA A 37 9.71 9.09 -11.82
C ALA A 37 8.43 9.61 -11.15
N LEU A 38 8.26 9.31 -9.86
CA LEU A 38 7.07 9.73 -9.10
C LEU A 38 7.29 11.03 -8.32
N GLY A 39 8.52 11.56 -8.28
CA GLY A 39 8.85 12.75 -7.49
C GLY A 39 8.63 12.57 -5.97
N ILE A 40 8.75 11.34 -5.47
CA ILE A 40 8.51 11.00 -4.06
C ILE A 40 9.82 10.64 -3.35
N ASN A 41 9.84 10.78 -2.03
CA ASN A 41 10.99 10.34 -1.25
C ASN A 41 11.08 8.80 -1.16
N TYR A 42 12.29 8.31 -0.85
CA TYR A 42 12.59 6.88 -0.75
C TYR A 42 11.70 6.12 0.26
N ARG A 43 11.38 6.73 1.40
CA ARG A 43 10.54 6.12 2.43
C ARG A 43 9.11 5.93 1.95
N THR A 44 8.57 6.93 1.26
CA THR A 44 7.25 6.88 0.62
C THR A 44 7.25 5.83 -0.48
N ALA A 45 8.29 5.77 -1.31
CA ALA A 45 8.41 4.75 -2.35
C ALA A 45 8.41 3.33 -1.77
N GLN A 46 9.23 3.06 -0.75
CA GLN A 46 9.22 1.75 -0.09
C GLN A 46 7.85 1.40 0.51
N ARG A 47 7.12 2.40 1.03
CA ARG A 47 5.77 2.21 1.52
C ARG A 47 4.81 1.86 0.38
N ARG A 48 4.81 2.60 -0.73
CA ARG A 48 3.93 2.32 -1.89
C ARG A 48 4.23 0.97 -2.54
N ILE A 49 5.48 0.53 -2.55
CA ILE A 49 5.85 -0.82 -3.03
C ILE A 49 5.25 -1.92 -2.13
N LYS A 50 5.12 -1.66 -0.83
CA LYS A 50 4.53 -2.60 0.14
C LYS A 50 3.03 -2.44 0.31
N GLU A 51 2.48 -1.27 0.03
CA GLU A 51 1.07 -0.92 0.21
C GLU A 51 0.60 -0.19 -1.07
N PRO A 52 0.51 -0.90 -2.20
CA PRO A 52 0.22 -0.27 -3.49
C PRO A 52 -1.18 0.34 -3.56
N GLU A 53 -2.12 -0.13 -2.74
CA GLU A 53 -3.46 0.45 -2.57
C GLU A 53 -3.46 1.90 -2.08
N THR A 54 -2.38 2.30 -1.39
CA THR A 54 -2.27 3.67 -0.90
C THR A 54 -1.89 4.63 -2.02
N MET A 55 -1.42 4.16 -3.19
CA MET A 55 -1.01 4.99 -4.35
C MET A 55 -2.12 5.91 -4.84
N THR A 56 -1.77 7.16 -5.14
CA THR A 56 -2.68 8.13 -5.75
C THR A 56 -2.77 7.89 -7.25
N LEU A 57 -3.86 8.35 -7.88
CA LEU A 57 -4.05 8.25 -9.33
C LEU A 57 -2.89 8.86 -10.12
N VAL A 58 -2.35 10.00 -9.68
CA VAL A 58 -1.21 10.66 -10.32
C VAL A 58 0.05 9.79 -10.24
N GLU A 59 0.29 9.15 -9.10
CA GLU A 59 1.41 8.21 -8.95
C GLU A 59 1.23 6.97 -9.83
N LEU A 60 0.00 6.45 -9.96
CA LEU A 60 -0.31 5.33 -10.85
C LEU A 60 -0.09 5.68 -12.33
N TRP A 61 -0.48 6.89 -12.75
CA TRP A 61 -0.20 7.40 -14.09
C TRP A 61 1.30 7.52 -14.36
N GLY A 62 2.05 8.12 -13.45
CA GLY A 62 3.51 8.21 -13.55
C GLY A 62 4.15 6.83 -13.65
N LEU A 63 3.65 5.87 -12.87
CA LEU A 63 4.14 4.50 -12.90
C LEU A 63 3.81 3.77 -14.21
N SER A 64 2.60 3.95 -14.72
CA SER A 64 2.15 3.36 -15.99
C SER A 64 3.04 3.80 -17.15
N ALA A 65 3.44 5.08 -17.15
CA ALA A 65 4.34 5.66 -18.13
C ALA A 65 5.76 5.10 -17.98
N LEU A 66 6.26 4.99 -16.74
CA LEU A 66 7.60 4.46 -16.45
C LEU A 66 7.75 2.99 -16.87
N LEU A 67 6.76 2.18 -16.55
CA LEU A 67 6.78 0.73 -16.79
C LEU A 67 6.28 0.37 -18.19
N ARG A 68 5.75 1.34 -18.95
CA ARG A 68 5.10 1.13 -20.25
C ARG A 68 3.96 0.12 -20.19
N VAL A 69 3.21 0.15 -19.10
CA VAL A 69 2.05 -0.72 -18.84
C VAL A 69 0.79 0.16 -18.82
N SER A 70 -0.34 -0.36 -19.30
CA SER A 70 -1.61 0.37 -19.23
C SER A 70 -2.08 0.57 -17.79
N GLU A 71 -2.70 1.71 -17.50
CA GLU A 71 -3.27 2.00 -16.17
C GLU A 71 -4.23 0.90 -15.70
N ASP A 72 -5.13 0.42 -16.57
CA ASP A 72 -6.08 -0.66 -16.24
C ASP A 72 -5.38 -1.95 -15.80
N GLN A 73 -4.26 -2.30 -16.44
CA GLN A 73 -3.44 -3.46 -16.06
C GLN A 73 -2.80 -3.25 -14.69
N LEU A 74 -2.30 -2.04 -14.43
CA LEU A 74 -1.69 -1.68 -13.16
C LEU A 74 -2.73 -1.72 -12.02
N VAL A 75 -3.93 -1.18 -12.24
CA VAL A 75 -5.03 -1.19 -11.28
C VAL A 75 -5.52 -2.61 -11.00
N LYS A 76 -5.64 -3.44 -12.05
CA LYS A 76 -5.98 -4.86 -11.89
C LYS A 76 -4.94 -5.61 -11.09
N LEU A 77 -3.64 -5.39 -11.36
CA LEU A 77 -2.55 -5.96 -10.60
C LEU A 77 -2.64 -5.58 -9.12
N ILE A 78 -2.81 -4.29 -8.82
CA ILE A 78 -2.89 -3.80 -7.43
C ILE A 78 -4.10 -4.39 -6.72
N ARG A 79 -5.26 -4.43 -7.39
CA ARG A 79 -6.47 -5.05 -6.83
C ARG A 79 -6.24 -6.54 -6.56
N ASP A 80 -5.64 -7.27 -7.50
CA ASP A 80 -5.35 -8.69 -7.35
C ASP A 80 -4.36 -8.93 -6.20
N GLU A 81 -3.29 -8.13 -6.11
CA GLU A 81 -2.32 -8.17 -5.00
C GLU A 81 -3.00 -7.94 -3.66
N VAL A 82 -3.90 -6.95 -3.54
CA VAL A 82 -4.60 -6.64 -2.30
C VAL A 82 -5.57 -7.77 -1.91
N MET A 83 -6.25 -8.37 -2.89
CA MET A 83 -7.20 -9.46 -2.65
C MET A 83 -6.52 -10.80 -2.34
N ASN A 84 -5.35 -11.05 -2.95
CA ASN A 84 -4.52 -12.24 -2.71
C ASN A 84 -3.55 -12.08 -1.54
N ARG A 85 -3.31 -10.84 -1.07
CA ARG A 85 -2.58 -10.60 0.16
C ARG A 85 -3.41 -11.22 1.29
N PRO A 86 -2.87 -12.19 2.05
CA PRO A 86 -3.55 -12.65 3.26
C PRO A 86 -3.78 -11.40 4.10
N ALA A 87 -5.06 -11.11 4.38
CA ALA A 87 -5.44 -9.90 5.10
C ALA A 87 -4.50 -9.74 6.29
N PRO A 88 -3.87 -8.56 6.50
CA PRO A 88 -3.41 -8.27 7.85
C PRO A 88 -4.64 -8.46 8.71
N SER A 89 -4.60 -9.35 9.70
CA SER A 89 -5.73 -9.62 10.58
C SER A 89 -6.26 -8.28 11.12
N GLU A 90 -7.24 -7.71 10.44
CA GLU A 90 -7.84 -6.45 10.80
C GLU A 90 -8.82 -6.79 11.91
N PRO A 91 -8.71 -6.19 13.11
CA PRO A 91 -9.74 -6.37 14.12
C PRO A 91 -11.02 -5.75 13.56
N VAL A 92 -12.02 -6.61 13.36
CA VAL A 92 -13.40 -6.29 12.97
C VAL A 92 -13.88 -4.96 13.60
N PRO A 93 -14.18 -3.91 12.83
CA PRO A 93 -14.85 -2.74 13.38
C PRO A 93 -16.38 -2.96 13.39
N ALA A 94 -16.91 -2.98 14.60
CA ALA A 94 -18.29 -2.77 15.06
C ALA A 94 -19.42 -2.57 14.02
N ALA A 95 -20.42 -3.46 14.08
CA ALA A 95 -21.80 -3.11 13.78
C ALA A 95 -22.40 -2.22 14.90
N PRO A 96 -23.24 -1.20 14.60
CA PRO A 96 -23.79 -0.29 15.61
C PRO A 96 -25.17 -0.70 16.17
N ALA A 97 -25.40 -0.28 17.42
CA ALA A 97 -26.65 -0.30 18.23
C ALA A 97 -27.07 -1.69 18.78
N GLU A 98 -27.22 -1.91 20.09
CA GLU A 98 -28.24 -1.24 20.90
C GLU A 98 -27.87 -1.16 22.40
N LYS A 99 -28.39 -0.11 23.04
CA LYS A 99 -28.16 0.31 24.42
C LYS A 99 -28.59 -0.75 25.45
N LYS A 100 -27.70 -1.11 26.38
CA LYS A 100 -28.07 -1.32 27.79
C LYS A 100 -26.87 -1.23 28.73
N ALA A 101 -26.54 0.00 29.12
CA ALA A 101 -26.07 0.27 30.49
C ALA A 101 -27.32 0.49 31.37
N PRO A 102 -27.33 0.17 32.68
CA PRO A 102 -26.46 0.82 33.68
C PRO A 102 -25.76 -0.20 34.62
N ALA A 103 -24.44 -0.08 34.86
CA ALA A 103 -23.79 0.69 35.95
C ALA A 103 -23.70 -0.10 37.29
N PRO A 104 -22.96 0.37 38.31
CA PRO A 104 -21.49 0.32 38.41
C PRO A 104 -21.02 -0.29 39.75
N LYS A 105 -19.78 -0.80 39.85
CA LYS A 105 -19.09 -0.88 41.15
C LYS A 105 -17.72 -0.22 41.04
N GLN A 106 -17.58 0.85 41.80
CA GLN A 106 -16.45 1.78 41.86
C GLN A 106 -15.12 1.07 42.18
N PRO A 107 -14.00 1.48 41.56
CA PRO A 107 -12.67 1.31 42.10
C PRO A 107 -12.30 2.54 42.93
N GLY A 108 -11.91 2.36 44.18
CA GLY A 108 -11.37 3.45 44.96
C GLY A 108 -11.02 3.08 46.39
N GLN A 109 -9.76 2.72 46.64
CA GLN A 109 -8.94 3.57 47.51
C GLN A 109 -7.45 3.24 47.38
N PRO A 110 -6.59 4.26 47.17
CA PRO A 110 -5.14 4.14 47.34
C PRO A 110 -4.78 4.28 48.83
N SER A 111 -4.01 3.34 49.36
CA SER A 111 -3.41 3.45 50.70
C SER A 111 -2.10 4.24 50.61
N ASP A 112 -2.18 5.53 50.90
CA ASP A 112 -1.00 6.39 51.06
C ASP A 112 -0.42 6.30 52.48
N LYS A 113 0.87 6.60 52.59
CA LYS A 113 1.77 6.46 53.75
C LYS A 113 1.33 7.28 54.98
N LYS A 114 1.79 6.87 56.18
CA LYS A 114 2.77 7.60 57.05
C LYS A 114 2.55 7.40 58.57
N SER A 115 3.63 6.93 59.21
CA SER A 115 4.14 7.15 60.57
C SER A 115 3.26 7.78 61.67
N GLY A 116 3.27 7.19 62.87
CA GLY A 116 2.79 7.89 64.08
C GLY A 116 2.89 7.09 65.38
N LYS A 117 3.97 7.34 66.12
CA LYS A 117 4.34 6.95 67.49
C LYS A 117 3.29 7.36 68.55
N ALA A 118 3.02 6.49 69.53
CA ALA A 118 2.74 6.83 70.93
C ALA A 118 2.99 5.59 71.80
#